data_AF-A0AAJ5RKJ2-F1
#
_entry.id   AF-A0AAJ5RKJ2-F1
#
_cell.length_a   1.000
_cell.length_b   1.000
_cell.length_c   1.000
_cell.angle_alpha   90.00
_cell.angle_beta   90.00
_cell.angle_gamma   90.00
#
_symmetry.space_group_name_H-M   'P 1'
#
loop_
_entity.id
_entity.type
_entity.pdbx_description
1 polymer ?
#
loop_
_entity_poly.entity_id
_entity_poly.type
_entity_poly.pdbx_seq_one_letter_code
_entity_poly.pdbx_strand_id
1 'polypeptide(L)'
;MKTFKMLSFDLVTKDGVQPFPLVDGIIINQENSHQSWILELFLAKQYRSTFDELLANNTVFNVRAVISFPDNEPAPFQVIVHTVQEIGDHVSVLLKGTLKIKRSKYAEQLLSELLAEGVSLENLLERFTKDMKQRPKLKND
;
A
#
# COMPACT_ATOMS: atom_id res chain seq x y z
N MET A 1 1.84 11.52 15.33
CA MET A 1 0.71 10.79 14.69
C MET A 1 0.06 11.72 13.69
N LYS A 2 -0.24 11.22 12.49
CA LYS A 2 -0.97 11.97 11.45
C LYS A 2 -2.15 11.16 10.96
N THR A 3 -3.26 11.85 10.75
CA THR A 3 -4.54 11.27 10.36
C THR A 3 -4.97 11.86 9.03
N PHE A 4 -5.44 11.01 8.12
CA PHE A 4 -5.86 11.39 6.78
C PHE A 4 -7.18 10.72 6.44
N LYS A 5 -7.95 11.37 5.56
CA LYS A 5 -9.13 10.74 4.96
C LYS A 5 -8.70 9.70 3.93
N MET A 6 -9.31 8.52 3.98
CA MET A 6 -9.13 7.47 2.97
C MET A 6 -10.29 7.53 1.99
N LEU A 7 -10.00 7.73 0.72
CA LEU A 7 -11.03 7.94 -0.31
C LEU A 7 -11.39 6.65 -1.05
N SER A 8 -10.44 5.73 -1.17
CA SER A 8 -10.67 4.42 -1.76
C SER A 8 -9.86 3.35 -1.05
N PHE A 9 -10.35 2.11 -1.16
CA PHE A 9 -9.67 0.93 -0.66
C PHE A 9 -9.90 -0.21 -1.64
N ASP A 10 -8.79 -0.77 -2.14
CA ASP A 10 -8.84 -1.89 -3.05
C ASP A 10 -8.00 -3.05 -2.53
N LEU A 11 -8.56 -4.26 -2.58
CA LEU A 11 -7.86 -5.50 -2.32
C LEU A 11 -7.06 -5.93 -3.56
N VAL A 12 -5.78 -6.26 -3.37
CA VAL A 12 -4.92 -6.74 -4.45
C VAL A 12 -4.86 -8.27 -4.39
N THR A 13 -5.42 -8.92 -5.41
CA THR A 13 -5.42 -10.38 -5.58
C THR A 13 -4.48 -10.79 -6.72
N LYS A 14 -4.36 -12.10 -7.00
CA LYS A 14 -3.60 -12.59 -8.15
C LYS A 14 -4.23 -12.20 -9.49
N ASP A 15 -5.56 -12.10 -9.50
CA ASP A 15 -6.36 -11.88 -10.70
C ASP A 15 -6.62 -10.39 -10.97
N GLY A 16 -6.19 -9.50 -10.07
CA GLY A 16 -6.26 -8.06 -10.25
C GLY A 16 -6.51 -7.29 -8.97
N VAL A 17 -7.26 -6.20 -9.12
CA VAL A 17 -7.59 -5.28 -8.04
C VAL A 17 -9.11 -5.30 -7.85
N GLN A 18 -9.56 -5.64 -6.64
CA GLN A 18 -10.97 -5.68 -6.27
C GLN A 18 -11.31 -4.47 -5.39
N PRO A 19 -12.14 -3.54 -5.87
CA PRO A 19 -12.53 -2.37 -5.08
C PRO A 19 -13.52 -2.75 -3.98
N PHE A 20 -13.40 -2.10 -2.82
CA PHE A 20 -14.39 -2.13 -1.75
C PHE A 20 -14.99 -0.73 -1.58
N PRO A 21 -16.25 -0.51 -2.02
CA PRO A 21 -16.92 0.78 -1.89
C PRO A 21 -17.01 1.21 -0.43
N LEU A 22 -16.26 2.26 -0.08
CA LEU A 22 -16.27 2.87 1.25
C LEU A 22 -17.53 3.72 1.43
N VAL A 23 -18.18 3.61 2.58
CA VAL A 23 -19.10 4.63 3.08
C VAL A 23 -18.28 5.78 3.67
N ASP A 24 -17.27 5.46 4.49
CA ASP A 24 -16.20 6.38 4.86
C ASP A 24 -14.93 5.60 5.22
N GLY A 25 -13.82 6.31 5.40
CA GLY A 25 -12.56 5.68 5.78
C GLY A 25 -11.54 6.66 6.32
N ILE A 26 -10.75 6.18 7.27
CA ILE A 26 -9.67 6.94 7.89
C ILE A 26 -8.39 6.12 7.89
N ILE A 27 -7.28 6.79 7.66
CA ILE A 27 -5.95 6.17 7.70
C ILE A 27 -5.02 6.99 8.58
N ILE A 28 -4.31 6.30 9.47
CA ILE A 28 -3.47 6.92 10.50
C ILE A 28 -2.05 6.41 10.35
N ASN A 29 -1.12 7.33 10.12
CA ASN A 29 0.30 7.08 10.29
C ASN A 29 0.65 7.24 11.77
N GLN A 30 1.08 6.14 12.41
CA GLN A 30 1.44 6.17 13.83
C GLN A 30 2.75 6.93 14.09
N GLU A 31 3.57 7.17 13.05
CA GLU A 31 4.87 7.86 13.13
C GLU A 31 5.80 7.27 14.18
N ASN A 32 5.76 5.94 14.34
CA ASN A 32 6.64 5.19 15.23
C ASN A 32 7.80 4.54 14.48
N SER A 33 8.74 3.94 15.22
CA SER A 33 9.90 3.23 14.68
C SER A 33 9.53 2.04 13.78
N HIS A 34 8.33 1.48 13.94
CA HIS A 34 7.84 0.35 13.16
C HIS A 34 7.18 0.75 11.84
N GLN A 35 7.10 2.06 11.53
CA GLN A 35 6.43 2.58 10.34
C GLN A 35 5.00 2.04 10.18
N SER A 36 4.29 1.84 11.29
CA SER A 36 2.99 1.21 11.28
C SER A 36 1.87 2.18 10.94
N TRP A 37 0.88 1.64 10.24
CA TRP A 37 -0.31 2.32 9.79
C TRP A 37 -1.55 1.59 10.30
N ILE A 38 -2.58 2.37 10.61
CA ILE A 38 -3.91 1.89 10.91
C ILE A 38 -4.84 2.36 9.79
N LEU A 39 -5.64 1.46 9.26
CA LEU A 39 -6.70 1.77 8.31
C LEU A 39 -8.02 1.35 8.95
N GLU A 40 -8.98 2.25 9.04
CA GLU A 40 -10.34 1.91 9.46
C GLU A 40 -11.29 2.19 8.32
N LEU A 41 -12.02 1.15 7.92
CA LEU A 41 -12.97 1.15 6.82
C LEU A 41 -14.37 1.13 7.41
N PHE A 42 -15.25 1.97 6.90
CA PHE A 42 -16.67 1.89 7.16
C PHE A 42 -17.39 1.45 5.88
N LEU A 43 -18.01 0.28 5.93
CA LEU A 43 -18.51 -0.44 4.76
C LEU A 43 -19.96 -0.91 4.97
N ALA A 44 -20.67 -1.22 3.89
CA ALA A 44 -21.93 -1.95 3.98
C ALA A 44 -21.72 -3.36 4.57
N LYS A 45 -22.66 -3.83 5.39
CA LYS A 45 -22.57 -5.13 6.10
C LYS A 45 -22.39 -6.34 5.17
N GLN A 46 -22.77 -6.25 3.90
CA GLN A 46 -22.56 -7.31 2.91
C GLN A 46 -21.09 -7.73 2.74
N TYR A 47 -20.12 -6.84 3.05
CA TYR A 47 -18.69 -7.14 2.95
C TYR A 47 -18.10 -7.80 4.20
N ARG A 48 -18.90 -7.95 5.26
CA ARG A 48 -18.43 -8.44 6.55
C ARG A 48 -17.81 -9.84 6.47
N SER A 49 -18.45 -10.77 5.76
CA SER A 49 -17.98 -12.16 5.65
C SER A 49 -16.54 -12.25 5.14
N THR A 50 -16.17 -11.43 4.17
CA THR A 50 -14.80 -11.39 3.63
C THR A 50 -13.79 -11.02 4.71
N PHE A 51 -14.07 -10.01 5.53
CA PHE A 51 -13.13 -9.59 6.58
C PHE A 51 -13.15 -10.51 7.80
N ASP A 52 -14.28 -11.15 8.11
CA ASP A 52 -14.37 -12.18 9.15
C ASP A 52 -13.51 -13.40 8.76
N GLU A 53 -13.51 -13.82 7.49
CA GLU A 53 -12.64 -14.89 6.99
C GLU A 53 -11.15 -14.51 7.05
N LEU A 54 -10.80 -13.28 6.64
CA LEU A 54 -9.42 -12.77 6.71
C LEU A 54 -8.93 -12.67 8.17
N LEU A 55 -9.81 -12.27 9.10
CA LEU A 55 -9.53 -12.20 10.53
C LEU A 55 -9.35 -13.60 11.14
N ALA A 56 -10.28 -14.52 10.88
CA ALA A 56 -10.24 -15.89 11.42
C ALA A 56 -8.98 -16.63 10.99
N ASN A 57 -8.52 -16.40 9.75
CA ASN A 57 -7.32 -17.01 9.20
C ASN A 57 -6.04 -16.23 9.49
N ASN A 58 -6.12 -15.09 10.18
CA ASN A 58 -5.00 -14.18 10.42
C ASN A 58 -4.20 -13.88 9.12
N THR A 59 -4.93 -13.66 8.02
CA THR A 59 -4.35 -13.57 6.69
C THR A 59 -3.71 -12.21 6.49
N VAL A 60 -2.45 -12.21 6.05
CA VAL A 60 -1.77 -11.00 5.59
C VAL A 60 -2.05 -10.80 4.10
N PHE A 61 -2.59 -9.64 3.73
CA PHE A 61 -2.98 -9.34 2.35
C PHE A 61 -2.48 -7.96 1.92
N ASN A 62 -2.52 -7.72 0.61
CA ASN A 62 -2.07 -6.47 0.01
C ASN A 62 -3.26 -5.62 -0.39
N VAL A 63 -3.16 -4.31 -0.17
CA VAL A 63 -4.22 -3.36 -0.52
C VAL A 63 -3.61 -2.11 -1.15
N ARG A 64 -4.46 -1.33 -1.80
CA ARG A 64 -4.13 0.03 -2.24
C ARG A 64 -5.18 0.99 -1.68
N ALA A 65 -4.74 2.16 -1.25
CA ALA A 65 -5.63 3.20 -0.74
C ALA A 65 -5.24 4.57 -1.28
N VAL A 66 -6.24 5.35 -1.72
CA VAL A 66 -6.05 6.76 -2.08
C VAL A 66 -6.24 7.60 -0.83
N ILE A 67 -5.25 8.44 -0.50
CA ILE A 67 -5.17 9.21 0.75
C ILE A 67 -5.35 10.69 0.46
N SER A 68 -6.21 11.36 1.21
CA SER A 68 -6.50 12.80 1.18
C SER A 68 -7.20 13.33 -0.08
N PHE A 69 -6.61 13.16 -1.27
CA PHE A 69 -7.09 13.75 -2.52
C PHE A 69 -7.32 12.69 -3.60
N PRO A 70 -8.40 12.76 -4.39
CA PRO A 70 -8.76 11.73 -5.38
C PRO A 70 -7.68 11.48 -6.44
N ASP A 71 -6.97 12.52 -6.85
CA ASP A 71 -5.94 12.46 -7.91
C ASP A 71 -4.61 11.86 -7.41
N ASN A 72 -4.51 11.55 -6.12
CA ASN A 72 -3.30 10.93 -5.58
C ASN A 72 -3.17 9.49 -6.05
N GLU A 73 -1.94 9.11 -6.38
CA GLU A 73 -1.65 7.71 -6.67
C GLU A 73 -1.99 6.83 -5.45
N PRO A 74 -2.68 5.68 -5.67
CA PRO A 74 -2.97 4.76 -4.58
C PRO A 74 -1.69 4.26 -3.90
N ALA A 75 -1.63 4.43 -2.58
CA ALA A 75 -0.55 3.98 -1.74
C ALA A 75 -0.70 2.47 -1.46
N PRO A 76 0.33 1.64 -1.72
CA PRO A 76 0.24 0.20 -1.48
C PRO A 76 0.55 -0.13 -0.02
N PHE A 77 -0.26 -0.97 0.60
CA PHE A 77 -0.04 -1.46 1.96
C PHE A 77 -0.02 -2.98 2.01
N GLN A 78 0.67 -3.52 3.00
CA GLN A 78 0.48 -4.89 3.47
C GLN A 78 -0.17 -4.83 4.84
N VAL A 79 -1.33 -5.46 4.97
CA VAL A 79 -2.21 -5.31 6.14
C VAL A 79 -2.71 -6.66 6.63
N ILE A 80 -3.22 -6.65 7.86
CA ILE A 80 -3.96 -7.73 8.49
C ILE A 80 -5.20 -7.15 9.17
N VAL A 81 -6.28 -7.92 9.22
CA VAL A 81 -7.48 -7.52 9.96
C VAL A 81 -7.18 -7.62 11.45
N HIS A 82 -7.43 -6.54 12.18
CA HIS A 82 -7.31 -6.51 13.63
C HIS A 82 -8.66 -6.74 14.31
N THR A 83 -9.72 -6.11 13.80
CA THR A 83 -11.07 -6.21 14.36
C THR A 83 -12.12 -5.92 13.30
N VAL A 84 -13.28 -6.58 13.42
CA VAL A 84 -14.47 -6.33 12.61
C VAL A 84 -15.62 -6.08 13.58
N GLN A 85 -16.29 -4.94 13.47
CA GLN A 85 -17.38 -4.54 14.36
C GLN A 85 -18.62 -4.14 13.55
N GLU A 86 -19.74 -4.79 13.83
CA GLU A 86 -21.02 -4.46 13.20
C GLU A 86 -21.64 -3.20 13.81
N ILE A 87 -22.19 -2.34 12.94
CA ILE A 87 -22.84 -1.07 13.31
C ILE A 87 -24.10 -0.93 12.45
N GLY A 88 -25.24 -1.45 12.94
CA GLY A 88 -26.49 -1.48 12.17
C GLY A 88 -26.32 -2.24 10.85
N ASP A 89 -26.63 -1.58 9.73
CA ASP A 89 -26.48 -2.14 8.37
C ASP A 89 -25.07 -1.99 7.80
N HIS A 90 -24.11 -1.58 8.64
CA HIS A 90 -22.72 -1.34 8.26
C HIS A 90 -21.76 -2.15 9.12
N VAL A 91 -20.49 -2.12 8.73
CA VAL A 91 -19.39 -2.74 9.45
C VAL A 91 -18.20 -1.77 9.48
N SER A 92 -17.61 -1.59 10.66
CA SER A 92 -16.28 -1.01 10.82
C SER A 92 -15.24 -2.12 10.80
N VAL A 93 -14.24 -1.98 9.94
CA VAL A 93 -13.12 -2.92 9.83
C VAL A 93 -11.84 -2.18 10.15
N LEU A 94 -11.17 -2.62 11.21
CA LEU A 94 -9.89 -2.07 11.64
C LEU A 94 -8.76 -2.96 11.14
N LEU A 95 -7.88 -2.38 10.35
CA LEU A 95 -6.68 -3.03 9.81
C LEU A 95 -5.42 -2.41 10.40
N LYS A 96 -4.38 -3.24 10.53
CA LYS A 96 -3.03 -2.81 10.88
C LYS A 96 -2.07 -3.26 9.80
N GLY A 97 -1.09 -2.43 9.47
CA GLY A 97 -0.13 -2.79 8.45
C GLY A 97 1.01 -1.80 8.27
N THR A 98 1.72 -1.97 7.17
CA THR A 98 2.86 -1.13 6.79
C THR A 98 2.71 -0.67 5.35
N LEU A 99 3.18 0.55 5.09
CA LEU A 99 3.26 1.08 3.72
C LEU A 99 4.36 0.30 2.98
N LYS A 100 4.00 -0.30 1.84
CA LYS A 100 5.02 -0.89 0.97
C LYS A 100 5.74 0.22 0.24
N ILE A 101 7.05 0.33 0.46
CA ILE A 101 7.89 1.25 -0.29
C ILE A 101 7.77 0.88 -1.77
N LYS A 102 7.16 1.77 -2.58
CA LYS A 102 7.19 1.67 -4.04
C LYS A 102 8.66 1.69 -4.44
N ARG A 103 9.14 0.58 -5.02
CA ARG A 103 10.47 0.49 -5.63
C ARG A 103 10.69 1.53 -6.75
N SER A 104 9.66 2.26 -7.18
CA SER A 104 9.73 3.18 -8.31
C SER A 104 10.68 4.35 -8.05
N LYS A 105 10.70 4.97 -6.87
CA LYS A 105 11.61 6.11 -6.63
C LYS A 105 13.08 5.71 -6.76
N TYR A 106 13.46 4.57 -6.18
CA TYR A 106 14.81 4.03 -6.35
C TYR A 106 15.10 3.63 -7.80
N ALA A 107 14.13 3.00 -8.48
CA ALA A 107 14.28 2.63 -9.88
C ALA A 107 14.42 3.86 -10.81
N GLU A 108 13.65 4.91 -10.58
CA GLU A 108 13.71 6.17 -11.33
C GLU A 108 15.03 6.91 -11.09
N GLN A 109 15.48 6.97 -9.83
CA GLN A 109 16.78 7.57 -9.48
C GLN A 109 17.94 6.75 -10.06
N LEU A 110 17.91 5.42 -9.93
CA LEU A 110 18.91 4.53 -10.51
C LEU A 110 18.96 4.67 -12.03
N LEU A 111 17.81 4.69 -12.71
CA LEU A 111 17.75 4.88 -14.15
C LEU A 111 18.32 6.25 -14.54
N SER A 112 17.98 7.31 -13.82
CA SER A 112 18.50 8.65 -14.04
C SER A 112 20.02 8.72 -13.88
N GLU A 113 20.59 8.04 -12.87
CA GLU A 113 22.03 7.95 -12.66
C GLU A 113 22.73 7.16 -13.75
N LEU A 114 22.19 6.01 -14.16
CA LEU A 114 22.78 5.21 -15.24
C LEU A 114 22.77 5.96 -16.58
N LEU A 115 21.73 6.74 -16.85
CA LEU A 115 21.68 7.63 -18.01
C LEU A 115 22.70 8.77 -17.89
N ALA A 116 22.84 9.38 -16.72
CA ALA A 116 23.82 10.44 -16.47
C ALA A 116 25.28 9.94 -16.53
N GLU A 117 25.54 8.68 -16.16
CA GLU A 117 26.83 8.00 -16.30
C GLU A 117 27.17 7.64 -17.76
N GLY A 118 26.23 7.83 -18.69
CA GLY A 118 26.44 7.55 -20.12
C GLY A 118 26.49 6.05 -20.43
N VAL A 119 25.81 5.21 -19.63
CA VAL A 119 25.74 3.77 -19.90
C VAL A 119 25.08 3.54 -21.26
N SER A 120 25.74 2.76 -22.12
CA SER A 120 25.20 2.44 -23.44
C SER A 120 23.86 1.71 -23.35
N LEU A 121 22.99 1.93 -24.34
CA LEU A 121 21.65 1.33 -24.37
C LEU A 121 21.67 -0.20 -24.24
N GLU A 122 22.67 -0.84 -24.87
CA GLU A 122 22.89 -2.29 -24.84
C GLU A 122 23.21 -2.82 -23.43
N ASN A 123 23.91 -2.02 -22.61
CA ASN A 123 24.31 -2.39 -21.25
C ASN A 123 23.37 -1.85 -20.17
N LEU A 124 22.48 -0.90 -20.52
CA LEU A 124 21.59 -0.23 -19.58
C LEU A 124 20.67 -1.23 -18.88
N LEU A 125 20.09 -2.16 -19.65
CA LEU A 125 19.15 -3.17 -19.13
C LEU A 125 19.82 -4.16 -18.18
N GLU A 126 21.03 -4.62 -18.52
CA GLU A 126 21.81 -5.54 -17.68
C GLU A 126 22.19 -4.86 -16.36
N ARG A 127 22.74 -3.64 -16.45
CA ARG A 127 23.23 -2.91 -15.28
C ARG A 127 22.09 -2.44 -14.38
N PHE A 128 21.00 -1.95 -14.96
CA PHE A 128 19.78 -1.63 -14.22
C PHE A 128 19.24 -2.86 -13.48
N THR A 129 19.18 -4.03 -14.12
CA THR A 129 18.70 -5.26 -13.50
C THR A 129 19.60 -5.72 -12.36
N LYS A 130 20.92 -5.63 -12.53
CA LYS A 130 21.91 -5.95 -11.51
C LYS A 130 21.81 -5.01 -10.31
N ASP A 131 21.77 -3.71 -10.55
CA ASP A 131 21.78 -2.68 -9.49
C ASP A 131 20.43 -2.59 -8.77
N MET A 132 19.33 -2.98 -9.42
CA MET A 132 18.04 -3.23 -8.76
C MET A 132 18.08 -4.38 -7.76
N LYS A 133 18.95 -5.39 -7.97
CA LYS A 133 19.15 -6.49 -7.03
C LYS A 133 20.14 -6.13 -5.90
N GLN A 134 21.24 -5.46 -6.26
CA GLN A 134 22.33 -5.16 -5.32
C GLN A 134 22.06 -3.93 -4.44
N ARG A 135 21.20 -3.02 -4.90
CA ARG A 135 20.81 -1.78 -4.21
C ARG A 135 21.99 -0.94 -3.69
N PRO A 136 22.94 -0.55 -4.56
CA PRO A 136 23.97 0.42 -4.19
C PRO A 136 23.35 1.74 -3.69
N LYS A 137 24.08 2.45 -2.82
CA LYS A 137 23.71 3.82 -2.45
C LYS A 137 23.78 4.72 -3.68
N LEU A 138 22.74 5.50 -3.91
CA LEU A 138 22.65 6.44 -5.02
C LEU A 138 23.31 7.77 -4.63
N LYS A 139 23.85 8.51 -5.59
CA LYS A 139 24.58 9.78 -5.36
C LYS A 139 23.66 10.90 -4.84
N ASN A 140 22.35 10.76 -5.03
CA ASN A 140 21.32 11.69 -4.57
C ASN A 140 20.53 11.22 -3.31
N ASP A 141 21.08 10.29 -2.52
CA ASP A 141 20.52 9.85 -1.22
C ASP A 141 20.83 10.82 -0.05
#